data_AF-A0A7S4SKY2-F1
#
_entry.id   AF-A0A7S4SKY2-F1
#
_cell.length_a   1.000
_cell.length_b   1.000
_cell.length_c   1.000
_cell.angle_alpha   90.00
_cell.angle_beta   90.00
_cell.angle_gamma   90.00
#
_symmetry.space_group_name_H-M   'P 1'
#
loop_
_entity.id
_entity.type
_entity.pdbx_description
1 polymer ?
#
loop_
_entity_poly.entity_id
_entity_poly.type
_entity_poly.pdbx_seq_one_letter_code
_entity_poly.pdbx_strand_id
1 'polypeptide(L)'
;EGEEGEEQEEEEEGEAQSAFHVHLGVSSSSEEGLAFQRGDRAELNVLRCEPEGVWTEGEVLGGGDEPGTYNVRIHANGAEHRDMPNTPAEALRRPAGEAPLEVGARVEVRAARCLDAGSWVACRIAGGGSAPGLYTVELPDGEGGRQELRDVHVRSLRRA
;
A
#
# COMPACT_ATOMS: atom_id res chain seq x y z
N GLU A 1 28.42 72.55 -5.83
CA GLU A 1 28.63 71.32 -5.04
C GLU A 1 27.42 70.45 -5.32
N GLY A 2 27.66 69.32 -6.00
CA GLY A 2 26.67 68.49 -6.72
C GLY A 2 25.68 67.80 -5.78
N GLU A 3 24.39 67.82 -6.12
CA GLU A 3 23.67 66.93 -7.03
C GLU A 3 23.26 65.62 -6.35
N GLU A 4 21.95 65.51 -6.20
CA GLU A 4 21.14 64.47 -5.59
C GLU A 4 21.24 63.17 -6.40
N GLY A 5 21.40 62.03 -5.73
CA GLY A 5 21.51 60.71 -6.35
C GLY A 5 20.32 59.84 -5.96
N GLU A 6 19.50 59.56 -6.96
CA GLU A 6 18.19 58.91 -6.96
C GLU A 6 18.18 57.45 -6.47
N GLU A 7 17.04 57.08 -5.89
CA GLU A 7 16.59 55.75 -5.53
C GLU A 7 16.29 54.93 -6.80
N GLN A 8 16.76 53.68 -6.87
CA GLN A 8 16.31 52.70 -7.86
C GLN A 8 15.90 51.41 -7.14
N GLU A 9 14.58 51.26 -7.01
CA GLU A 9 13.89 49.98 -6.87
C GLU A 9 13.84 49.31 -8.26
N GLU A 10 14.32 48.08 -8.39
CA GLU A 10 14.00 47.21 -9.53
C GLU A 10 13.36 45.92 -9.00
N GLU A 11 12.08 45.77 -9.34
CA GLU A 11 11.25 44.58 -9.19
C GLU A 11 11.54 43.54 -10.28
N GLU A 12 11.36 42.27 -9.88
CA GLU A 12 10.94 41.07 -10.65
C GLU A 12 11.48 40.81 -12.07
N GLU A 13 11.99 39.60 -12.29
CA GLU A 13 11.27 38.60 -13.11
C GLU A 13 11.90 37.22 -12.91
N GLY A 14 11.06 36.26 -12.49
CA GLY A 14 11.45 34.88 -12.24
C GLY A 14 11.52 34.05 -13.51
N GLU A 15 12.68 33.47 -13.80
CA GLU A 15 12.81 32.36 -14.75
C GLU A 15 12.94 31.05 -13.97
N ALA A 16 11.81 30.42 -13.67
CA ALA A 16 11.76 29.04 -13.21
C ALA A 16 12.07 28.09 -14.37
N GLN A 17 13.36 27.87 -14.66
CA GLN A 17 13.79 26.78 -15.53
C GLN A 17 13.71 25.47 -14.76
N SER A 18 12.64 24.71 -14.97
CA SER A 18 12.56 23.31 -14.54
C SER A 18 11.73 22.47 -15.50
N ALA A 19 12.29 22.25 -16.68
CA ALA A 19 11.91 21.13 -17.53
C ALA A 19 12.74 19.91 -17.11
N PHE A 20 12.31 19.20 -16.05
CA PHE A 20 12.91 17.92 -15.69
C PHE A 20 12.31 16.82 -16.57
N HIS A 21 13.11 16.33 -17.52
CA HIS A 21 12.81 15.10 -18.24
C HIS A 21 13.09 13.90 -17.33
N VAL A 22 12.03 13.22 -16.90
CA VAL A 22 12.13 11.95 -16.17
C VAL A 22 12.42 10.85 -17.18
N HIS A 23 13.65 10.33 -17.17
CA HIS A 23 13.98 9.09 -17.87
C HIS A 23 13.65 7.91 -16.95
N LEU A 24 12.41 7.42 -17.02
CA LEU A 24 12.03 6.13 -16.46
C LEU A 24 12.66 5.04 -17.32
N GLY A 25 13.73 4.44 -16.82
CA GLY A 25 14.34 3.26 -17.40
C GLY A 25 13.40 2.08 -17.22
N VAL A 26 12.48 1.89 -18.18
CA VAL A 26 11.55 0.76 -18.26
C VAL A 26 12.33 -0.54 -18.45
N SER A 27 12.72 -1.16 -17.33
CA SER A 27 13.05 -2.58 -17.32
C SER A 27 11.73 -3.32 -17.45
N SER A 28 11.33 -3.57 -18.69
CA SER A 28 10.13 -4.31 -19.07
C SER A 28 10.33 -5.81 -18.76
N SER A 29 10.35 -6.14 -17.47
CA SER A 29 10.10 -7.51 -17.04
C SER A 29 8.59 -7.71 -17.01
N SER A 30 8.09 -8.38 -18.05
CA SER A 30 6.73 -8.94 -18.10
C SER A 30 6.60 -10.01 -17.01
N GLU A 31 6.42 -9.56 -15.78
CA GLU A 31 5.78 -10.37 -14.76
C GLU A 31 4.30 -10.03 -14.85
N GLU A 32 3.44 -11.06 -14.93
CA GLU A 32 2.01 -10.95 -14.66
C GLU A 32 1.81 -10.62 -13.17
N GLY A 33 2.39 -9.50 -12.74
CA GLY A 33 2.28 -8.95 -11.41
C GLY A 33 0.82 -8.68 -11.17
N LEU A 34 0.23 -9.49 -10.28
CA LEU A 34 -1.16 -9.40 -9.85
C LEU A 34 -1.54 -7.92 -9.64
N ALA A 35 -2.28 -7.37 -10.60
CA ALA A 35 -2.70 -5.98 -10.60
C ALA A 35 -3.34 -5.63 -9.24
N PHE A 36 -2.98 -4.47 -8.69
CA PHE A 36 -3.59 -4.02 -7.44
C PHE A 36 -5.09 -3.79 -7.64
N GLN A 37 -5.88 -4.18 -6.65
CA GLN A 37 -7.31 -3.93 -6.60
C GLN A 37 -7.63 -2.77 -5.67
N ARG A 38 -8.82 -2.17 -5.84
CA ARG A 38 -9.31 -1.15 -4.90
C ARG A 38 -9.46 -1.77 -3.52
N GLY A 39 -8.85 -1.14 -2.52
CA GLY A 39 -8.76 -1.60 -1.13
C GLY A 39 -7.46 -2.34 -0.81
N ASP A 40 -6.62 -2.63 -1.80
CA ASP A 40 -5.34 -3.29 -1.55
C ASP A 40 -4.42 -2.41 -0.74
N ARG A 41 -3.66 -3.04 0.17
CA ARG A 41 -2.56 -2.37 0.85
C ARG A 41 -1.34 -2.40 -0.04
N ALA A 42 -0.76 -1.24 -0.27
CA ALA A 42 0.48 -1.10 -0.99
C ALA A 42 1.46 -0.29 -0.15
N GLU A 43 2.73 -0.57 -0.30
CA GLU A 43 3.80 0.31 0.13
C GLU A 43 4.23 1.15 -1.08
N LEU A 44 4.26 2.47 -0.91
CA LEU A 44 4.74 3.41 -1.90
C LEU A 44 6.19 3.77 -1.60
N ASN A 45 7.04 3.74 -2.63
CA ASN A 45 8.36 4.34 -2.56
C ASN A 45 8.23 5.85 -2.78
N VAL A 46 8.35 6.65 -1.72
CA VAL A 46 8.31 8.12 -1.80
C VAL A 46 9.70 8.61 -2.25
N LEU A 47 10.01 8.37 -3.53
CA LEU A 47 11.32 8.64 -4.15
C LEU A 47 11.77 10.11 -4.10
N ARG A 48 10.93 11.04 -3.61
CA ARG A 48 11.19 12.49 -3.67
C ARG A 48 11.40 13.19 -2.34
N CYS A 49 11.25 12.52 -1.20
CA CYS A 49 11.35 13.20 0.11
C CYS A 49 12.47 12.68 1.01
N GLU A 50 12.91 11.44 0.86
CA GLU A 50 13.96 10.86 1.70
C GLU A 50 14.99 10.11 0.85
N PRO A 51 16.25 10.00 1.30
CA PRO A 51 17.25 9.20 0.61
C PRO A 51 16.70 7.79 0.38
N GLU A 52 16.84 7.33 -0.87
CA GLU A 52 16.32 6.10 -1.45
C GLU A 52 16.17 4.97 -0.41
N GLY A 53 14.92 4.55 -0.15
CA GLY A 53 14.68 3.36 0.68
C GLY A 53 13.51 3.42 1.66
N VAL A 54 12.85 4.58 1.85
CA VAL A 54 11.68 4.66 2.73
C VAL A 54 10.41 4.28 1.97
N TRP A 55 9.80 3.17 2.41
CA TRP A 55 8.53 2.68 1.90
C TRP A 55 7.43 3.08 2.87
N THR A 56 6.41 3.77 2.37
CA THR A 56 5.29 4.25 3.17
C THR A 56 4.03 3.46 2.85
N GLU A 57 3.32 3.04 3.89
CA GLU A 57 2.09 2.28 3.75
C GLU A 57 0.91 3.13 3.26
N GLY A 58 0.15 2.60 2.31
CA GLY A 58 -1.04 3.21 1.74
C GLY A 58 -2.09 2.19 1.29
N GLU A 59 -3.24 2.72 0.89
CA GLU A 59 -4.40 1.99 0.37
C GLU A 59 -4.62 2.35 -1.10
N VAL A 60 -4.81 1.35 -1.96
CA VAL A 60 -5.13 1.56 -3.38
C VAL A 60 -6.61 1.93 -3.50
N LEU A 61 -6.91 3.13 -3.99
CA LEU A 61 -8.27 3.61 -4.24
C LEU A 61 -8.85 3.07 -5.56
N GLY A 62 -7.98 2.62 -6.48
CA GLY A 62 -8.35 2.07 -7.79
C GLY A 62 -7.28 2.34 -8.85
N GLY A 63 -7.61 2.06 -10.10
CA GLY A 63 -6.78 2.46 -11.24
C GLY A 63 -6.72 3.99 -11.37
N GLY A 64 -5.58 4.50 -11.84
CA GLY A 64 -5.42 5.90 -12.20
C GLY A 64 -6.10 6.25 -13.52
N ASP A 65 -6.04 7.52 -13.89
CA ASP A 65 -6.46 8.05 -15.18
C ASP A 65 -5.54 7.59 -16.32
N GLU A 66 -4.32 7.14 -15.97
CA GLU A 66 -3.30 6.68 -16.91
C GLU A 66 -3.14 5.14 -16.86
N PRO A 67 -2.86 4.49 -18.00
CA PRO A 67 -2.63 3.05 -18.02
C PRO A 67 -1.39 2.68 -17.22
N GLY A 68 -1.51 1.66 -16.35
CA GLY A 68 -0.39 1.21 -15.50
C GLY A 68 -0.18 2.06 -14.24
N THR A 69 -1.10 2.97 -13.93
CA THR A 69 -1.05 3.76 -12.70
C THR A 69 -2.24 3.46 -11.78
N TYR A 70 -2.10 3.86 -10.51
CA TYR A 70 -3.07 3.64 -9.44
C TYR A 70 -3.26 4.91 -8.61
N ASN A 71 -4.46 5.12 -8.11
CA ASN A 71 -4.73 6.15 -7.13
C ASN A 71 -4.50 5.57 -5.74
N VAL A 72 -3.67 6.20 -4.92
CA VAL A 72 -3.25 5.64 -3.61
C VAL A 72 -3.48 6.64 -2.50
N ARG A 73 -3.92 6.16 -1.34
CA ARG A 73 -4.13 6.95 -0.12
C ARG A 73 -3.08 6.61 0.93
N ILE A 74 -2.32 7.60 1.36
CA ILE A 74 -1.33 7.49 2.43
C ILE A 74 -1.91 8.14 3.70
N HIS A 75 -2.32 7.32 4.66
CA HIS A 75 -2.94 7.79 5.90
C HIS A 75 -1.97 8.55 6.82
N ALA A 76 -0.66 8.35 6.66
CA ALA A 76 0.36 9.05 7.42
C ALA A 76 0.50 10.53 6.99
N ASN A 77 0.05 10.88 5.79
CA ASN A 77 0.17 12.23 5.26
C ASN A 77 -0.98 13.15 5.73
N GLY A 78 -0.71 14.45 5.78
CA GLY A 78 -1.75 15.47 5.99
C GLY A 78 -2.82 15.44 4.91
N ALA A 79 -3.99 16.02 5.18
CA ALA A 79 -5.16 15.93 4.29
C ALA A 79 -4.89 16.36 2.85
N GLU A 80 -3.99 17.33 2.64
CA GLU A 80 -3.59 17.87 1.34
C GLU A 80 -2.67 16.93 0.53
N HIS A 81 -1.98 16.01 1.20
CA HIS A 81 -1.01 15.07 0.60
C HIS A 81 -1.38 13.60 0.79
N ARG A 82 -2.61 13.36 1.24
CA ARG A 82 -3.10 12.03 1.59
C ARG A 82 -3.43 11.20 0.35
N ASP A 83 -3.99 11.82 -0.68
CA ASP A 83 -4.40 11.11 -1.90
C ASP A 83 -3.41 11.42 -3.03
N MET A 84 -2.77 10.39 -3.56
CA MET A 84 -1.76 10.45 -4.62
C MET A 84 -2.33 9.83 -5.90
N PRO A 85 -2.76 10.66 -6.87
CA PRO A 85 -3.28 10.15 -8.14
C PRO A 85 -2.16 9.65 -9.05
N ASN A 86 -2.51 8.74 -9.96
CA ASN A 86 -1.63 8.28 -11.05
C ASN A 86 -0.25 7.78 -10.60
N THR A 87 -0.21 7.10 -9.47
CA THR A 87 0.99 6.45 -8.95
C THR A 87 1.37 5.26 -9.84
N PRO A 88 2.57 5.20 -10.42
CA PRO A 88 2.94 4.11 -11.31
C PRO A 88 3.08 2.79 -10.53
N ALA A 89 2.69 1.68 -11.16
CA ALA A 89 2.74 0.35 -10.55
C ALA A 89 4.13 -0.01 -9.98
N GLU A 90 5.20 0.44 -10.63
CA GLU A 90 6.60 0.21 -10.20
C GLU A 90 6.98 0.93 -8.91
N ALA A 91 6.28 2.02 -8.56
CA ALA A 91 6.47 2.72 -7.30
C ALA A 91 5.73 2.04 -6.14
N LEU A 92 4.86 1.07 -6.45
CA LEU A 92 4.09 0.30 -5.49
C LEU A 92 4.69 -1.08 -5.33
N ARG A 93 4.72 -1.55 -4.08
CA ARG A 93 4.94 -2.95 -3.78
C ARG A 93 3.93 -3.42 -2.76
N ARG A 94 3.73 -4.73 -2.67
CA ARG A 94 3.01 -5.29 -1.53
C ARG A 94 3.92 -5.24 -0.29
N PRO A 95 3.37 -4.92 0.89
CA PRO A 95 4.16 -4.86 2.11
C PRO A 95 5.00 -6.12 2.32
N ALA A 96 6.31 -5.92 2.55
CA ALA A 96 7.26 -7.00 2.76
C ALA A 96 6.95 -7.71 4.09
N GLY A 97 6.19 -8.81 4.04
CA GLY A 97 5.81 -9.54 5.24
C GLY A 97 4.68 -10.55 5.07
N GLU A 98 3.95 -10.47 3.97
CA GLU A 98 2.82 -11.37 3.73
C GLU A 98 2.99 -12.06 2.39
N ALA A 99 3.97 -12.97 2.33
CA ALA A 99 3.89 -14.02 1.33
C ALA A 99 2.49 -14.65 1.44
N PRO A 100 1.72 -14.70 0.34
CA PRO A 100 0.34 -15.15 0.37
C PRO A 100 0.28 -16.50 1.07
N LEU A 101 -0.63 -16.62 2.03
CA LEU A 101 -0.77 -17.88 2.77
C LEU A 101 -1.34 -18.91 1.81
N GLU A 102 -0.62 -20.01 1.64
CA GLU A 102 -1.03 -21.06 0.71
C GLU A 102 -2.31 -21.75 1.20
N VAL A 103 -3.20 -22.10 0.27
CA VAL A 103 -4.38 -22.90 0.61
C VAL A 103 -3.92 -24.22 1.21
N GLY A 104 -4.46 -24.53 2.38
CA GLY A 104 -4.09 -25.68 3.17
C GLY A 104 -2.96 -25.45 4.17
N ALA A 105 -2.33 -24.28 4.18
CA ALA A 105 -1.33 -23.92 5.20
C ALA A 105 -1.95 -23.89 6.60
N ARG A 106 -1.18 -24.33 7.60
CA ARG A 106 -1.55 -24.23 9.01
C ARG A 106 -1.16 -22.84 9.53
N VAL A 107 -2.13 -22.15 10.11
CA VAL A 107 -1.96 -20.82 10.68
C VAL A 107 -2.76 -20.75 11.98
N GLU A 108 -2.54 -19.71 12.75
CA GLU A 108 -3.38 -19.41 13.91
C GLU A 108 -4.16 -18.13 13.66
N VAL A 109 -5.44 -18.13 14.01
CA VAL A 109 -6.31 -16.95 13.95
C VAL A 109 -6.54 -16.39 15.36
N ARG A 110 -6.50 -15.06 15.50
CA ARG A 110 -6.78 -14.39 16.77
C ARG A 110 -8.29 -14.34 17.04
N ALA A 111 -8.73 -14.96 18.13
CA ALA A 111 -10.13 -14.95 18.52
C ALA A 111 -10.57 -13.55 18.99
N ALA A 112 -11.47 -12.90 18.25
CA ALA A 112 -11.90 -11.53 18.55
C ALA A 112 -13.05 -11.45 19.58
N ARG A 113 -13.96 -12.45 19.62
CA ARG A 113 -15.19 -12.40 20.41
C ARG A 113 -15.64 -13.78 20.95
N CYS A 114 -14.74 -14.49 21.63
CA CYS A 114 -15.10 -15.72 22.34
C CYS A 114 -14.73 -15.62 23.82
N LEU A 115 -15.05 -16.66 24.61
CA LEU A 115 -14.62 -16.80 26.01
C LEU A 115 -13.09 -16.60 26.15
N ASP A 116 -12.35 -16.96 25.10
CA ASP A 116 -10.90 -16.80 24.97
C ASP A 116 -10.51 -15.61 24.06
N ALA A 117 -11.16 -14.46 24.21
CA ALA A 117 -10.83 -13.26 23.43
C ALA A 117 -9.34 -12.90 23.60
N GLY A 118 -8.63 -12.81 22.47
CA GLY A 118 -7.18 -12.54 22.43
C GLY A 118 -6.31 -13.79 22.32
N SER A 119 -6.85 -14.99 22.51
CA SER A 119 -6.14 -16.24 22.26
C SER A 119 -5.96 -16.51 20.76
N TRP A 120 -4.91 -17.24 20.42
CA TRP A 120 -4.62 -17.71 19.08
C TRP A 120 -5.13 -19.13 18.92
N VAL A 121 -5.93 -19.38 17.88
CA VAL A 121 -6.57 -20.66 17.62
C VAL A 121 -6.01 -21.24 16.33
N ALA A 122 -5.48 -22.46 16.40
CA ALA A 122 -4.98 -23.17 15.23
C ALA A 122 -6.11 -23.40 14.21
N CYS A 123 -5.83 -23.08 12.95
CA CYS A 123 -6.75 -23.21 11.83
C CYS A 123 -5.98 -23.51 10.54
N ARG A 124 -6.73 -23.69 9.45
CA ARG A 124 -6.18 -23.97 8.12
C ARG A 124 -6.72 -22.98 7.12
N ILE A 125 -5.89 -22.50 6.20
CA ILE A 125 -6.39 -21.69 5.08
C ILE A 125 -7.23 -22.57 4.17
N ALA A 126 -8.51 -22.24 4.01
CA ALA A 126 -9.41 -22.91 3.09
C ALA A 126 -9.40 -22.25 1.70
N GLY A 127 -9.11 -20.95 1.62
CA GLY A 127 -9.09 -20.20 0.37
C GLY A 127 -8.78 -18.72 0.57
N GLY A 128 -8.75 -17.97 -0.54
CA GLY A 128 -8.79 -16.50 -0.50
C GLY A 128 -10.13 -16.00 0.04
N GLY A 129 -10.12 -14.79 0.59
CA GLY A 129 -11.34 -14.05 0.94
C GLY A 129 -11.89 -13.25 -0.22
N SER A 130 -12.88 -12.40 0.06
CA SER A 130 -13.54 -11.52 -0.89
C SER A 130 -12.66 -10.39 -1.41
N ALA A 131 -11.54 -10.09 -0.73
CA ALA A 131 -10.59 -9.07 -1.11
C ALA A 131 -9.15 -9.52 -0.79
N PRO A 132 -8.12 -8.94 -1.43
CA PRO A 132 -6.74 -9.24 -1.13
C PRO A 132 -6.39 -8.95 0.34
N GLY A 133 -5.55 -9.80 0.93
CA GLY A 133 -5.24 -9.76 2.36
C GLY A 133 -6.34 -10.33 3.27
N LEU A 134 -7.48 -10.75 2.70
CA LEU A 134 -8.50 -11.52 3.40
C LEU A 134 -8.41 -13.00 3.00
N TYR A 135 -8.66 -13.89 3.95
CA TYR A 135 -8.62 -15.33 3.76
C TYR A 135 -9.86 -15.99 4.34
N THR A 136 -10.27 -17.10 3.73
CA THR A 136 -11.22 -18.01 4.36
C THR A 136 -10.44 -19.05 5.13
N VAL A 137 -10.74 -19.23 6.42
CA VAL A 137 -10.04 -20.16 7.30
C VAL A 137 -11.01 -21.17 7.90
N GLU A 138 -10.54 -22.40 8.08
CA GLU A 138 -11.25 -23.53 8.65
C GLU A 138 -10.71 -23.79 10.07
N LEU A 139 -11.57 -23.65 11.07
CA LEU A 139 -11.28 -23.93 12.48
C LEU A 139 -11.83 -25.31 12.87
N PRO A 140 -11.15 -26.03 13.77
CA PRO A 140 -11.71 -27.22 14.39
C PRO A 140 -12.84 -26.84 15.36
N ASP A 141 -14.03 -27.39 15.16
CA ASP A 141 -15.21 -27.19 16.02
C ASP A 141 -15.60 -28.52 16.68
N GLY A 142 -14.77 -28.98 17.63
CA GLY A 142 -15.05 -30.19 18.43
C GLY A 142 -15.00 -31.50 17.64
N GLU A 143 -15.85 -32.47 18.02
CA GLU A 143 -15.81 -33.87 17.58
C GLU A 143 -16.27 -34.03 16.12
N GLY A 144 -15.43 -33.57 15.19
CA GLY A 144 -15.62 -33.68 13.73
C GLY A 144 -16.26 -32.46 13.08
N GLY A 145 -16.68 -31.45 13.86
CA GLY A 145 -17.16 -30.18 13.33
C GLY A 145 -16.03 -29.35 12.73
N ARG A 146 -16.34 -28.62 11.67
CA ARG A 146 -15.45 -27.61 11.08
C ARG A 146 -16.24 -26.32 10.94
N GLN A 147 -15.68 -25.23 11.45
CA GLN A 147 -16.25 -23.90 11.30
C GLN A 147 -15.43 -23.12 10.29
N GLU A 148 -16.07 -22.59 9.25
CA GLU A 148 -15.42 -21.66 8.33
C GLU A 148 -15.64 -20.21 8.78
N LEU A 149 -14.55 -19.45 8.83
CA LEU A 149 -14.59 -17.99 8.93
C LEU A 149 -14.15 -17.40 7.60
N ARG A 150 -15.03 -16.59 7.02
CA ARG A 150 -14.75 -15.87 5.78
C ARG A 150 -14.14 -14.52 6.08
N ASP A 151 -13.35 -14.04 5.14
CA ASP A 151 -12.83 -12.67 5.12
C ASP A 151 -11.99 -12.33 6.36
N VAL A 152 -11.25 -13.31 6.87
CA VAL A 152 -10.31 -13.11 7.97
C VAL A 152 -9.11 -12.36 7.45
N HIS A 153 -8.92 -11.16 7.98
CA HIS A 153 -7.78 -10.33 7.65
C HIS A 153 -6.49 -11.04 8.07
N VAL A 154 -5.50 -11.05 7.20
CA VAL A 154 -4.16 -11.60 7.38
C VAL A 154 -3.45 -11.13 8.66
N ARG A 155 -3.67 -9.89 9.11
CA ARG A 155 -3.22 -9.38 10.43
C ARG A 155 -3.80 -10.13 11.63
N SER A 156 -4.94 -10.76 11.46
CA SER A 156 -5.55 -11.65 12.45
C SER A 156 -5.01 -13.07 12.33
N LEU A 157 -4.14 -13.35 11.36
CA LEU A 157 -3.49 -14.64 11.14
C LEU A 157 -2.00 -14.54 11.49
N ARG A 158 -1.43 -15.65 11.96
CA ARG A 158 0.02 -15.83 12.06
C ARG A 158 0.40 -17.25 11.68
N ARG A 159 1.63 -17.46 11.23
CA ARG A 159 2.13 -18.82 10.99
C ARG A 159 2.30 -19.53 12.34
N ALA A 160 1.79 -20.76 12.40
CA ALA A 160 1.90 -21.65 13.57
C ALA A 160 3.32 -22.24 13.71
#